data_AF-A0A4P7CP41-F1
#
_entry.id   AF-A0A4P7CP41-F1
#
_cell.length_a   1.000
_cell.length_b   1.000
_cell.length_c   1.000
_cell.angle_alpha   90.00
_cell.angle_beta   90.00
_cell.angle_gamma   90.00
#
_symmetry.space_group_name_H-M   'P 1'
#
loop_
_entity.id
_entity.type
_entity.pdbx_description
1 polymer ?
#
loop_
_entity_poly.entity_id
_entity_poly.type
_entity_poly.pdbx_seq_one_letter_code
_entity_poly.pdbx_strand_id
1 'polypeptide(L)'
;MTGGRVWIPRADAPQIAQRLRERRRASGLTQAELAALADLAHSTFVHWEKGRLPDTLATAAVNALEAALRVPPGWLLSHEAQPLPDPAALMDDAGACTQAGPGGLPERIPAACCEAVGPPAARLRAELGLSVAEVARACGVSRPTLLQWERGAFPKALTGQQLRAWARALRLAPGQLLALPASHPRVHDGSAT
;
A
#
# COMPACT_ATOMS: atom_id res chain seq x y z
N MET A 1 12.51 12.41 -34.69
CA MET A 1 11.79 11.52 -35.62
C MET A 1 11.42 10.24 -34.89
N THR A 2 10.16 10.06 -34.48
CA THR A 2 9.65 8.76 -33.99
C THR A 2 8.13 8.76 -34.13
N GLY A 3 7.66 8.82 -35.39
CA GLY A 3 6.24 8.74 -35.75
C GLY A 3 5.70 7.32 -35.73
N GLY A 4 6.05 6.53 -34.70
CA GLY A 4 5.51 5.19 -34.51
C GLY A 4 4.08 5.27 -33.98
N ARG A 5 3.19 4.42 -34.50
CA ARG A 5 1.86 4.19 -33.93
C ARG A 5 1.79 2.75 -33.44
N VAL A 6 1.26 2.56 -32.25
CA VAL A 6 0.97 1.25 -31.69
C VAL A 6 -0.52 0.99 -31.85
N TRP A 7 -0.84 -0.18 -32.41
CA TRP A 7 -2.22 -0.64 -32.55
C TRP A 7 -2.69 -1.28 -31.24
N ILE A 8 -3.91 -0.94 -30.83
CA ILE A 8 -4.54 -1.43 -29.61
C ILE A 8 -5.84 -2.13 -29.99
N PRO A 9 -5.93 -3.46 -29.84
CA PRO A 9 -7.17 -4.17 -30.05
C PRO A 9 -8.27 -3.64 -29.11
N ARG A 10 -9.49 -3.45 -29.62
CA ARG A 10 -10.62 -2.99 -28.79
C ARG A 10 -10.94 -3.92 -27.63
N ALA A 11 -10.66 -5.22 -27.78
CA ALA A 11 -10.82 -6.20 -26.70
C ALA A 11 -9.90 -5.91 -25.50
N ASP A 12 -8.74 -5.30 -25.75
CA ASP A 12 -7.72 -5.03 -24.74
C ASP A 12 -7.88 -3.65 -24.09
N ALA A 13 -8.58 -2.73 -24.75
CA ALA A 13 -8.88 -1.39 -24.26
C ALA A 13 -9.39 -1.35 -22.80
N PRO A 14 -10.37 -2.18 -22.36
CA PRO A 14 -10.81 -2.16 -20.96
C PRO A 14 -9.71 -2.60 -19.98
N GLN A 15 -8.90 -3.61 -20.33
CA GLN A 15 -7.81 -4.09 -19.48
C GLN A 15 -6.70 -3.05 -19.37
N ILE A 16 -6.31 -2.43 -20.48
CA ILE A 16 -5.31 -1.36 -20.51
C ILE A 16 -5.79 -0.14 -19.70
N ALA A 17 -7.07 0.25 -19.85
CA ALA A 17 -7.69 1.32 -19.07
C ALA A 17 -7.67 1.04 -17.56
N GLN A 18 -7.99 -0.19 -17.18
CA GLN A 18 -7.97 -0.62 -15.78
C GLN A 18 -6.56 -0.53 -15.20
N ARG A 19 -5.55 -1.06 -15.91
CA ARG A 19 -4.16 -1.07 -15.47
C ARG A 19 -3.57 0.33 -15.36
N LEU A 20 -3.88 1.21 -16.32
CA LEU A 20 -3.55 2.63 -16.28
C LEU A 20 -4.09 3.29 -15.01
N ARG A 21 -5.38 3.06 -14.72
CA ARG A 21 -6.08 3.64 -13.57
C ARG A 21 -5.54 3.11 -12.24
N GLU A 22 -5.32 1.82 -12.13
CA GLU A 22 -4.77 1.18 -10.93
C GLU A 22 -3.36 1.67 -10.65
N ARG A 23 -2.48 1.66 -11.66
CA ARG A 23 -1.10 2.13 -11.50
C ARG A 23 -1.01 3.62 -11.17
N ARG A 24 -1.86 4.45 -11.79
CA ARG A 24 -1.95 5.88 -11.45
C ARG A 24 -2.30 6.08 -9.98
N ARG A 25 -3.30 5.34 -9.49
CA ARG A 25 -3.74 5.42 -8.08
C ARG A 25 -2.67 4.94 -7.11
N ALA A 26 -2.00 3.83 -7.42
CA ALA A 26 -0.84 3.33 -6.70
C ALA A 26 0.32 4.35 -6.65
N SER A 27 0.47 5.14 -7.72
CA SER A 27 1.47 6.22 -7.81
C SER A 27 1.04 7.51 -7.10
N GLY A 28 -0.18 7.58 -6.54
CA GLY A 28 -0.73 8.78 -5.93
C GLY A 28 -1.03 9.93 -6.89
N LEU A 29 -0.96 9.68 -8.21
CA LEU A 29 -1.16 10.71 -9.24
C LEU A 29 -2.64 10.95 -9.48
N THR A 30 -3.04 12.20 -9.69
CA THR A 30 -4.35 12.56 -10.25
C THR A 30 -4.36 12.37 -11.77
N GLN A 31 -5.57 12.33 -12.36
CA GLN A 31 -5.72 12.27 -13.81
C GLN A 31 -5.12 13.51 -14.51
N ALA A 32 -5.10 14.68 -13.86
CA ALA A 32 -4.54 15.90 -14.40
C ALA A 32 -3.00 15.89 -14.35
N GLU A 33 -2.42 15.41 -13.25
CA GLU A 33 -0.97 15.27 -13.12
C GLU A 33 -0.40 14.24 -14.09
N LEU A 34 -1.05 13.09 -14.24
CA LEU A 34 -0.61 12.09 -15.21
C LEU A 34 -0.72 12.60 -16.66
N ALA A 35 -1.77 13.38 -16.96
CA ALA A 35 -1.93 14.03 -18.26
C ALA A 35 -0.83 15.05 -18.54
N ALA A 36 -0.50 15.89 -17.56
CA ALA A 36 0.60 16.85 -17.66
C ALA A 36 1.96 16.16 -17.84
N LEU A 37 2.23 15.08 -17.10
CA LEU A 37 3.48 14.32 -17.21
C LEU A 37 3.62 13.60 -18.57
N ALA A 38 2.51 13.18 -19.17
CA ALA A 38 2.50 12.52 -20.47
C ALA A 38 2.34 13.49 -21.65
N ASP A 39 2.30 14.81 -21.40
CA ASP A 39 2.02 15.86 -22.39
C ASP A 39 0.74 15.60 -23.21
N LEU A 40 -0.32 15.19 -22.51
CA LEU A 40 -1.62 14.87 -23.08
C LEU A 40 -2.72 15.74 -22.48
N ALA A 41 -3.78 15.98 -23.25
CA ALA A 41 -4.95 16.67 -22.72
C ALA A 41 -5.64 15.84 -21.62
N HIS A 42 -6.01 16.48 -20.51
CA HIS A 42 -6.72 15.82 -19.41
C HIS A 42 -8.03 15.13 -19.85
N SER A 43 -8.76 15.73 -20.80
CA SER A 43 -9.98 15.15 -21.38
C SER A 43 -9.74 13.82 -22.11
N THR A 44 -8.55 13.61 -22.67
CA THR A 44 -8.13 12.35 -23.28
C THR A 44 -8.06 11.23 -22.24
N PHE A 45 -7.48 11.51 -21.07
CA PHE A 45 -7.40 10.55 -19.97
C PHE A 45 -8.75 10.15 -19.39
N VAL A 46 -9.67 11.11 -19.24
CA VAL A 46 -11.02 10.84 -18.75
C VAL A 46 -11.75 9.84 -19.66
N HIS A 47 -11.54 9.92 -20.97
CA HIS A 47 -12.09 8.95 -21.92
C HIS A 47 -11.38 7.60 -21.86
N TRP A 48 -10.06 7.60 -21.72
CA TRP A 48 -9.27 6.36 -21.65
C TRP A 48 -9.58 5.56 -20.39
N GLU A 49 -9.64 6.17 -19.21
CA GLU A 49 -10.01 5.46 -17.96
C GLU A 49 -11.46 4.96 -17.96
N LYS A 50 -12.31 5.45 -18.88
CA LYS A 50 -13.66 4.94 -19.13
C LYS A 50 -13.68 3.81 -20.18
N GLY A 51 -12.52 3.33 -20.63
CA GLY A 51 -12.39 2.27 -21.61
C GLY A 51 -12.53 2.73 -23.06
N ARG A 52 -12.60 4.05 -23.33
CA ARG A 52 -12.64 4.60 -24.70
C ARG A 52 -11.23 4.95 -25.19
N LEU A 53 -10.35 3.95 -25.20
CA LEU A 53 -9.04 4.12 -25.84
C LEU A 53 -9.22 4.12 -27.36
N PRO A 54 -8.44 4.95 -28.09
CA PRO A 54 -8.39 4.88 -29.55
C PRO A 54 -7.73 3.57 -30.00
N ASP A 55 -8.12 3.08 -31.17
CA ASP A 55 -7.59 1.86 -31.77
C ASP A 55 -6.09 2.00 -32.14
N THR A 56 -5.55 3.23 -32.16
CA THR A 56 -4.12 3.50 -32.29
C THR A 56 -3.65 4.62 -31.36
N LEU A 57 -2.49 4.44 -30.75
CA LEU A 57 -1.79 5.47 -29.96
C LEU A 57 -0.43 5.77 -30.56
N ALA A 58 0.05 7.01 -30.40
CA ALA A 58 1.44 7.32 -30.74
C ALA A 58 2.37 6.56 -29.79
N THR A 59 3.41 5.91 -30.32
CA THR A 59 4.41 5.21 -29.50
C THR A 59 5.05 6.16 -28.49
N ALA A 60 5.29 7.42 -28.87
CA ALA A 60 5.79 8.44 -27.96
C ALA A 60 4.85 8.69 -26.77
N ALA A 61 3.52 8.68 -27.01
CA ALA A 61 2.54 8.83 -25.94
C ALA A 61 2.56 7.61 -25.00
N VAL A 62 2.62 6.39 -25.55
CA VAL A 62 2.74 5.17 -24.72
C VAL A 62 3.99 5.21 -23.85
N ASN A 63 5.14 5.57 -24.43
CA ASN A 63 6.40 5.68 -23.69
C ASN A 63 6.33 6.76 -22.60
N ALA A 64 5.70 7.91 -22.88
CA ALA A 64 5.51 8.98 -21.90
C ALA A 64 4.61 8.53 -20.73
N LEU A 65 3.54 7.77 -21.02
CA LEU A 65 2.70 7.17 -20.00
C LEU A 65 3.48 6.20 -19.12
N GLU A 66 4.23 5.29 -19.73
CA GLU A 66 4.99 4.27 -19.00
C GLU A 66 6.08 4.90 -18.14
N ALA A 67 6.75 5.94 -18.64
CA ALA A 67 7.69 6.74 -17.88
C ALA A 67 7.03 7.46 -16.70
N ALA A 68 5.89 8.14 -16.93
CA ALA A 68 5.16 8.86 -15.89
C ALA A 68 4.62 7.93 -14.79
N LEU A 69 4.19 6.72 -15.16
CA LEU A 69 3.72 5.68 -14.24
C LEU A 69 4.85 4.88 -13.60
N ARG A 70 6.10 5.15 -14.01
CA ARG A 70 7.31 4.44 -13.57
C ARG A 70 7.14 2.93 -13.73
N VAL A 71 6.76 2.52 -14.92
CA VAL A 71 6.62 1.11 -15.33
C VAL A 71 7.57 0.80 -16.49
N PRO A 72 7.98 -0.47 -16.67
CA PRO A 72 8.82 -0.86 -17.78
C PRO A 72 8.17 -0.58 -19.14
N PRO A 73 8.96 -0.29 -20.19
CA PRO A 73 8.45 -0.16 -21.55
C PRO A 73 7.67 -1.42 -21.99
N GLY A 74 6.52 -1.22 -22.61
CA GLY A 74 5.62 -2.28 -23.07
C GLY A 74 4.73 -2.91 -21.99
N TRP A 75 4.94 -2.56 -20.71
CA TRP A 75 4.13 -3.08 -19.61
C TRP A 75 2.65 -2.75 -19.79
N LEU A 76 2.33 -1.52 -20.21
CA LEU A 76 0.94 -1.05 -20.30
C LEU A 76 0.11 -1.86 -21.31
N LEU A 77 0.75 -2.33 -22.39
CA LEU A 77 0.09 -3.04 -23.49
C LEU A 77 0.20 -4.57 -23.38
N SER A 78 0.99 -5.09 -22.44
CA SER A 78 1.20 -6.53 -22.27
C SER A 78 0.00 -7.23 -21.62
N HIS A 79 -0.50 -8.30 -22.21
CA HIS A 79 -1.62 -9.10 -21.66
C HIS A 79 -1.29 -9.84 -20.36
N GLU A 80 -0.01 -10.15 -20.13
CA GLU A 80 0.47 -10.97 -19.00
C GLU A 80 1.25 -10.17 -17.95
N ALA A 81 1.20 -8.84 -18.03
CA ALA A 81 2.06 -8.03 -17.19
C ALA A 81 1.68 -8.17 -15.71
N GLN A 82 2.63 -8.69 -14.95
CA GLN A 82 2.55 -8.91 -13.52
C GLN A 82 2.31 -7.58 -12.79
N PRO A 83 1.53 -7.57 -11.69
CA PRO A 83 1.33 -6.38 -10.87
C PRO A 83 2.70 -5.89 -10.36
N LEU A 84 3.10 -4.70 -10.80
CA LEU A 84 4.35 -4.08 -10.35
C LEU A 84 4.21 -3.65 -8.89
N PRO A 85 5.27 -3.81 -8.07
CA PRO A 85 5.30 -3.28 -6.72
C PRO A 85 5.04 -1.77 -6.73
N ASP A 86 4.41 -1.26 -5.66
CA ASP A 86 4.08 0.16 -5.57
C ASP A 86 5.31 1.02 -5.86
N PRO A 87 5.18 2.08 -6.67
CA PRO A 87 6.32 2.92 -7.03
C PRO A 87 6.93 3.66 -5.82
N ALA A 88 6.16 3.78 -4.72
CA ALA A 88 6.67 4.25 -3.43
C ALA A 88 7.69 3.28 -2.80
N ALA A 89 7.61 1.98 -3.10
CA ALA A 89 8.58 0.98 -2.65
C ALA A 89 9.88 1.01 -3.47
N LEU A 90 9.86 1.57 -4.69
CA LEU A 90 11.02 1.64 -5.60
C LEU A 90 11.87 2.90 -5.41
N MET A 91 11.45 3.85 -4.56
CA MET A 91 12.23 5.07 -4.27
C MET A 91 13.22 4.91 -3.10
N ASP A 92 13.26 3.77 -2.42
CA ASP A 92 14.15 3.50 -1.29
C ASP A 92 15.52 2.89 -1.68
N ASP A 93 15.71 2.48 -2.94
CA ASP A 93 16.92 1.76 -3.36
C ASP A 93 17.92 2.64 -4.12
N ALA A 94 18.57 3.52 -3.37
CA ALA A 94 19.92 4.01 -3.68
C ALA A 94 20.79 3.93 -2.41
N GLY A 95 20.89 2.73 -1.82
CA GLY A 95 21.71 2.55 -0.64
C GLY A 95 21.67 1.15 -0.05
N ALA A 96 22.65 0.33 -0.45
CA ALA A 96 23.22 -0.78 0.29
C ALA A 96 22.54 -2.16 0.25
N CYS A 97 23.42 -3.14 0.02
CA CYS A 97 23.16 -4.56 -0.09
C CYS A 97 22.81 -5.24 1.26
N THR A 98 22.18 -6.41 1.15
CA THR A 98 22.33 -7.59 2.03
C THR A 98 21.53 -7.59 3.35
N GLN A 99 20.34 -8.21 3.38
CA GLN A 99 20.10 -9.61 3.80
C GLN A 99 18.60 -9.94 3.96
N ALA A 100 18.30 -11.22 3.75
CA ALA A 100 16.98 -11.82 3.69
C ALA A 100 16.25 -11.93 5.04
N GLY A 101 14.92 -11.79 5.02
CA GLY A 101 14.00 -12.16 6.09
C GLY A 101 12.53 -11.94 5.66
N PRO A 102 11.60 -12.89 5.90
CA PRO A 102 10.40 -13.07 5.10
C PRO A 102 9.19 -12.25 5.60
N GLY A 103 8.27 -11.92 4.68
CA GLY A 103 6.89 -11.56 5.02
C GLY A 103 6.57 -10.08 4.89
N GLY A 104 6.43 -9.61 3.64
CA GLY A 104 5.67 -8.38 3.37
C GLY A 104 4.27 -8.54 3.92
N LEU A 105 3.92 -7.73 4.92
CA LEU A 105 2.61 -7.80 5.56
C LEU A 105 1.52 -7.50 4.52
N PRO A 106 0.46 -8.33 4.43
CA PRO A 106 -0.60 -8.13 3.45
C PRO A 106 -1.30 -6.78 3.69
N GLU A 107 -1.64 -6.07 2.61
CA GLU A 107 -2.34 -4.77 2.67
C GLU A 107 -3.67 -4.83 3.46
N ARG A 108 -4.27 -6.02 3.52
CA ARG A 108 -5.35 -6.37 4.45
C ARG A 108 -4.92 -7.51 5.34
N ILE A 109 -4.93 -7.25 6.63
CA ILE A 109 -4.70 -8.28 7.63
C ILE A 109 -6.03 -9.03 7.84
N PRO A 110 -6.05 -10.37 7.71
CA PRO A 110 -7.24 -11.16 8.01
C PRO A 110 -7.72 -10.89 9.45
N ALA A 111 -9.04 -10.81 9.66
CA ALA A 111 -9.62 -10.51 10.97
C ALA A 111 -9.10 -11.43 12.09
N ALA A 112 -8.86 -12.71 11.78
CA ALA A 112 -8.28 -13.70 12.69
C ALA A 112 -6.87 -13.32 13.20
N CYS A 113 -6.05 -12.68 12.36
CA CYS A 113 -4.73 -12.19 12.77
C CYS A 113 -4.84 -10.92 13.63
N CYS A 114 -5.86 -10.09 13.40
CA CYS A 114 -6.08 -8.89 14.22
C CYS A 114 -6.59 -9.27 15.62
N GLU A 115 -7.56 -10.19 15.71
CA GLU A 115 -8.16 -10.67 16.98
C GLU A 115 -7.09 -11.14 17.99
N ALA A 116 -6.06 -11.83 17.52
CA ALA A 116 -4.95 -12.32 18.33
C ALA A 116 -4.01 -11.22 18.85
N VAL A 117 -3.99 -10.04 18.19
CA VAL A 117 -3.05 -8.94 18.46
C VAL A 117 -3.61 -7.92 19.46
N GLY A 118 -4.93 -7.78 19.53
CA GLY A 118 -5.60 -6.78 20.37
C GLY A 118 -5.20 -6.82 21.86
N PRO A 119 -5.43 -7.94 22.57
CA PRO A 119 -5.13 -8.04 23.99
C PRO A 119 -3.64 -7.90 24.35
N PRO A 120 -2.68 -8.49 23.60
CA PRO A 120 -1.25 -8.22 23.79
C PRO A 120 -0.86 -6.75 23.61
N ALA A 121 -1.40 -6.08 22.58
CA ALA A 121 -1.12 -4.67 22.31
C ALA A 121 -1.62 -3.74 23.43
N ALA A 122 -2.77 -4.07 24.04
CA ALA A 122 -3.33 -3.33 25.18
C ALA A 122 -2.43 -3.41 26.43
N ARG A 123 -1.85 -4.59 26.68
CA ARG A 123 -0.92 -4.81 27.80
C ARG A 123 0.37 -4.03 27.59
N LEU A 124 0.97 -4.13 26.41
CA LEU A 124 2.19 -3.40 26.07
C LEU A 124 2.00 -1.88 26.17
N ARG A 125 0.83 -1.37 25.74
CA ARG A 125 0.50 0.05 25.92
C ARG A 125 0.52 0.45 27.41
N ALA A 126 -0.06 -0.37 28.28
CA ALA A 126 -0.11 -0.12 29.72
C ALA A 126 1.28 -0.19 30.37
N GLU A 127 2.12 -1.15 29.96
CA GLU A 127 3.51 -1.28 30.41
C GLU A 127 4.37 -0.09 30.00
N LEU A 128 4.12 0.48 28.81
CA LEU A 128 4.79 1.69 28.33
C LEU A 128 4.23 2.98 28.95
N GLY A 129 3.19 2.90 29.80
CA GLY A 129 2.55 4.05 30.43
C GLY A 129 1.80 4.96 29.44
N LEU A 130 1.48 4.46 28.24
CA LEU A 130 0.86 5.26 27.18
C LEU A 130 -0.66 5.31 27.37
N SER A 131 -1.24 6.50 27.20
CA SER A 131 -2.69 6.64 27.22
C SER A 131 -3.33 6.14 25.92
N VAL A 132 -4.55 5.63 26.03
CA VAL A 132 -5.39 5.26 24.88
C VAL A 132 -5.56 6.44 23.91
N ALA A 133 -5.59 7.68 24.41
CA ALA A 133 -5.76 8.86 23.59
C ALA A 133 -4.53 9.16 22.72
N GLU A 134 -3.33 8.95 23.26
CA GLU A 134 -2.08 9.16 22.52
C GLU A 134 -1.92 8.14 21.39
N VAL A 135 -2.18 6.86 21.69
CA VAL A 135 -2.11 5.79 20.68
C VAL A 135 -3.21 5.96 19.63
N ALA A 136 -4.43 6.33 20.02
CA ALA A 136 -5.53 6.53 19.08
C ALA A 136 -5.23 7.68 18.10
N ARG A 137 -4.67 8.78 18.61
CA ARG A 137 -4.23 9.92 17.80
C ARG A 137 -3.11 9.52 16.84
N ALA A 138 -2.12 8.76 17.30
CA ALA A 138 -1.04 8.26 16.46
C ALA A 138 -1.55 7.33 15.33
N CYS A 139 -2.57 6.54 15.62
CA CYS A 139 -3.23 5.65 14.66
C CYS A 139 -4.26 6.36 13.75
N GLY A 140 -4.57 7.64 13.99
CA GLY A 140 -5.58 8.38 13.24
C GLY A 140 -7.01 7.87 13.47
N VAL A 141 -7.29 7.25 14.63
CA VAL A 141 -8.60 6.70 14.98
C VAL A 141 -9.16 7.30 16.27
N SER A 142 -10.45 7.07 16.51
CA SER A 142 -11.09 7.51 17.75
C SER A 142 -10.67 6.62 18.94
N ARG A 143 -10.68 7.18 20.16
CA ARG A 143 -10.46 6.42 21.41
C ARG A 143 -11.34 5.15 21.52
N PRO A 144 -12.65 5.19 21.26
CA PRO A 144 -13.48 3.99 21.30
C PRO A 144 -13.11 2.98 20.20
N THR A 145 -12.65 3.42 19.03
CA THR A 145 -12.13 2.52 17.98
C THR A 145 -10.89 1.78 18.45
N LEU A 146 -9.93 2.46 19.09
CA LEU A 146 -8.74 1.81 19.63
C LEU A 146 -9.08 0.82 20.75
N LEU A 147 -10.04 1.15 21.63
CA LEU A 147 -10.50 0.22 22.67
C LEU A 147 -11.17 -1.03 22.09
N GLN A 148 -11.88 -0.92 20.96
CA GLN A 148 -12.42 -2.07 20.25
C GLN A 148 -11.28 -2.95 19.72
N TRP A 149 -10.26 -2.34 19.10
CA TRP A 149 -9.08 -3.05 18.61
C TRP A 149 -8.33 -3.77 19.73
N GLU A 150 -8.10 -3.11 20.87
CA GLU A 150 -7.46 -3.69 22.05
C GLU A 150 -8.23 -4.88 22.65
N ARG A 151 -9.55 -4.98 22.39
CA ARG A 151 -10.40 -6.10 22.83
C ARG A 151 -10.51 -7.23 21.81
N GLY A 152 -9.84 -7.13 20.67
CA GLY A 152 -10.01 -8.08 19.57
C GLY A 152 -11.20 -7.78 18.65
N ALA A 153 -11.96 -6.71 18.91
CA ALA A 153 -13.09 -6.33 18.06
C ALA A 153 -12.60 -5.43 16.92
N PHE A 154 -12.19 -6.06 15.83
CA PHE A 154 -11.69 -5.36 14.64
C PHE A 154 -12.78 -5.17 13.58
N PRO A 155 -12.75 -4.06 12.81
CA PRO A 155 -13.49 -4.00 11.55
C PRO A 155 -12.97 -5.08 10.59
N LYS A 156 -13.80 -5.49 9.61
CA LYS A 156 -13.50 -6.57 8.64
C LYS A 156 -12.13 -6.48 7.94
N ALA A 157 -11.49 -5.32 7.93
CA ALA A 157 -10.08 -5.16 7.56
C ALA A 157 -9.45 -3.98 8.31
N LEU A 158 -8.25 -4.19 8.84
CA LEU A 158 -7.35 -3.14 9.32
C LEU A 158 -6.33 -2.85 8.20
N THR A 159 -6.10 -1.58 7.88
CA THR A 159 -5.15 -1.24 6.79
C THR A 159 -3.71 -1.43 7.26
N GLY A 160 -2.80 -1.80 6.35
CA GLY A 160 -1.37 -1.88 6.68
C GLY A 160 -0.79 -0.56 7.21
N GLN A 161 -1.40 0.59 6.88
CA GLN A 161 -1.04 1.89 7.44
C GLN A 161 -1.42 2.01 8.92
N GLN A 162 -2.63 1.59 9.30
CA GLN A 162 -3.10 1.59 10.68
C GLN A 162 -2.26 0.66 11.56
N LEU A 163 -1.89 -0.53 11.06
CA LEU A 163 -1.02 -1.45 11.79
C LEU A 163 0.37 -0.85 12.02
N ARG A 164 0.97 -0.25 10.99
CA ARG A 164 2.28 0.41 11.10
C ARG A 164 2.24 1.59 12.07
N ALA A 165 1.16 2.36 12.08
CA ALA A 165 0.99 3.46 13.02
C ALA A 165 0.85 2.94 14.47
N TRP A 166 0.11 1.86 14.66
CA TRP A 166 -0.07 1.23 15.96
C TRP A 166 1.22 0.60 16.49
N ALA A 167 1.95 -0.12 15.65
CA ALA A 167 3.26 -0.67 16.00
C ALA A 167 4.25 0.44 16.38
N ARG A 168 4.31 1.53 15.60
CA ARG A 168 5.15 2.70 15.94
C ARG A 168 4.75 3.35 17.26
N ALA A 169 3.45 3.50 17.53
CA ALA A 169 2.98 4.07 18.78
C ALA A 169 3.40 3.21 19.99
N LEU A 170 3.45 1.89 19.81
CA LEU A 170 3.93 0.93 20.81
C LEU A 170 5.45 0.70 20.76
N ARG A 171 6.19 1.50 19.98
CA ARG A 171 7.65 1.38 19.78
C ARG A 171 8.11 0.00 19.27
N LEU A 172 7.26 -0.67 18.49
CA LEU A 172 7.51 -1.96 17.86
C LEU A 172 7.75 -1.83 16.35
N ALA A 173 8.48 -2.79 15.79
CA ALA A 173 8.52 -2.99 14.35
C ALA A 173 7.16 -3.55 13.85
N PRO A 174 6.70 -3.20 12.63
CA PRO A 174 5.37 -3.56 12.16
C PRO A 174 5.07 -5.07 12.07
N GLY A 175 6.10 -5.90 11.88
CA GLY A 175 5.97 -7.36 11.93
C GLY A 175 5.96 -7.94 13.36
N GLN A 176 6.51 -7.21 14.34
CA GLN A 176 6.57 -7.68 15.73
C GLN A 176 5.20 -7.63 16.40
N LEU A 177 4.34 -6.68 16.02
CA LEU A 177 2.98 -6.57 16.58
C LEU A 177 2.13 -7.82 16.24
N LEU A 178 2.34 -8.43 15.07
CA LEU A 178 1.69 -9.66 14.62
C LEU A 178 2.38 -10.93 15.14
N ALA A 179 3.68 -10.83 15.43
CA ALA A 179 4.48 -11.92 16.00
C ALA A 179 4.49 -11.92 17.52
N LEU A 180 3.75 -11.01 18.18
CA LEU A 180 3.63 -10.98 19.64
C LEU A 180 3.04 -12.31 20.11
N PRO A 181 3.81 -13.13 20.84
CA PRO A 181 3.26 -14.35 21.39
C PRO A 181 2.14 -13.95 22.37
N ALA A 182 0.98 -14.62 22.30
CA ALA A 182 -0.09 -14.47 23.28
C ALA A 182 0.38 -14.75 24.72
N SER A 183 1.55 -15.39 24.84
CA SER A 183 2.19 -15.81 26.07
C SER A 183 3.58 -15.20 26.17
N HIS A 184 3.71 -14.04 26.80
CA HIS A 184 4.90 -13.81 27.60
C HIS A 184 4.59 -14.32 29.01
N PRO A 185 5.32 -15.33 29.55
CA PRO A 185 5.22 -15.62 30.97
C PRO A 185 5.54 -14.33 31.72
N ARG A 186 4.74 -14.03 32.75
CA ARG A 186 4.97 -12.92 33.67
C ARG A 186 6.43 -13.03 34.13
N VAL A 187 7.30 -12.16 33.64
CA VAL A 187 8.55 -11.91 34.35
C VAL A 187 8.11 -11.10 35.56
N HIS A 188 7.73 -11.82 36.60
CA HIS A 188 7.80 -11.30 37.95
C HIS A 188 9.28 -11.07 38.21
N ASP A 189 9.70 -9.83 38.00
CA ASP A 189 10.98 -9.37 38.53
C ASP A 189 10.89 -9.42 40.08
N GLY A 190 11.84 -10.15 40.66
CA GLY A 190 12.43 -9.88 41.96
C GLY A 190 11.53 -9.81 43.19
N SER A 191 11.62 -10.85 44.03
CA SER A 191 11.96 -10.63 45.43
C SER A 191 13.07 -11.59 45.84
N ALA A 192 14.28 -11.04 45.91
CA ALA A 192 15.33 -11.57 46.76
C ALA A 192 15.04 -11.17 48.20
N THR A 193 14.78 -12.14 49.09
CA THR A 193 15.45 -12.33 50.39
C THR A 193 14.98 -13.63 51.03
#